data_AF-A0A4P7S113-F1
#
_entry.id   AF-A0A4P7S113-F1
#
_cell.length_a   1.000
_cell.length_b   1.000
_cell.length_c   1.000
_cell.angle_alpha   90.00
_cell.angle_beta   90.00
_cell.angle_gamma   90.00
#
_symmetry.space_group_name_H-M   'P 1'
#
loop_
_entity.id
_entity.type
_entity.pdbx_description
1 polymer ?
#
loop_
_entity_poly.entity_id
_entity_poly.type
_entity_poly.pdbx_seq_one_letter_code
_entity_poly.pdbx_strand_id
1 'polypeptide(L)'
;MGSLATESWTAVSGAEAHAAQVADAIAAKRRAADRIIVGNWADPALLAGERYDTVLADYLLGAIDGFAPYFQHRLFARLRPLVGRRLYVVGLEPYVTGEPDGEAGRLIWEIGRFRDACLLHAGEQPYREYPAQWTVDHLEASGYRVIAAKRFANRYKEHFVNSQIDMCAPRLARIADRGLAGALAARGEALRAEALAHVARKGGLHHGFDYILAAKPV
;
A
#
# COMPACT_ATOMS: atom_id res chain seq x y z
N MET A 1 -14.33 14.26 11.91
CA MET A 1 -13.68 12.95 11.69
C MET A 1 -14.44 11.93 12.53
N GLY A 2 -15.05 10.92 11.92
CA GLY A 2 -15.69 9.84 12.68
C GLY A 2 -14.62 8.86 13.16
N SER A 3 -14.68 8.46 14.43
CA SER A 3 -13.91 7.33 14.96
C SER A 3 -14.80 6.09 15.03
N LEU A 4 -14.22 4.91 14.86
CA LEU A 4 -14.87 3.67 15.27
C LEU A 4 -14.83 3.62 16.79
N ALA A 5 -15.99 3.47 17.43
CA ALA A 5 -16.04 3.19 18.86
C ALA A 5 -15.45 1.80 19.11
N THR A 6 -14.33 1.73 19.83
CA THR A 6 -13.70 0.46 20.23
C THR A 6 -13.37 0.49 21.72
N GLU A 7 -13.29 -0.67 22.36
CA GLU A 7 -12.80 -0.81 23.74
C GLU A 7 -11.27 -0.80 23.77
N SER A 8 -10.65 -1.41 22.76
CA SER A 8 -9.21 -1.45 22.52
C SER A 8 -8.92 -1.57 21.03
N TRP A 9 -7.66 -1.43 20.62
CA TRP A 9 -7.18 -1.84 19.31
C TRP A 9 -5.76 -2.39 19.39
N THR A 10 -5.41 -3.24 18.42
CA THR A 10 -4.04 -3.73 18.20
C THR A 10 -3.62 -3.36 16.78
N ALA A 11 -2.55 -2.57 16.66
CA ALA A 11 -1.93 -2.25 15.38
C ALA A 11 -0.69 -3.14 15.17
N VAL A 12 -0.51 -3.61 13.94
CA VAL A 12 0.61 -4.49 13.56
C VAL A 12 1.40 -3.83 12.43
N SER A 13 2.71 -3.77 12.57
CA SER A 13 3.64 -3.28 11.55
C SER A 13 4.75 -4.30 11.32
N GLY A 14 5.16 -4.51 10.06
CA GLY A 14 6.37 -5.27 9.75
C GLY A 14 7.66 -4.49 9.99
N ALA A 15 7.57 -3.16 10.13
CA ALA A 15 8.71 -2.26 10.28
C ALA A 15 8.76 -1.59 11.66
N GLU A 16 9.89 -1.72 12.34
CA GLU A 16 10.16 -1.11 13.66
C GLU A 16 10.07 0.41 13.63
N ALA A 17 10.73 1.05 12.67
CA ALA A 17 10.74 2.51 12.55
C ALA A 17 9.33 3.08 12.35
N HIS A 18 8.50 2.41 11.55
CA HIS A 18 7.11 2.80 11.35
C HIS A 18 6.28 2.60 12.63
N ALA A 19 6.48 1.49 13.35
CA ALA A 19 5.80 1.25 14.62
C ALA A 19 6.14 2.32 15.67
N ALA A 20 7.42 2.71 15.77
CA ALA A 20 7.88 3.78 16.65
C ALA A 20 7.27 5.13 16.27
N GLN A 21 7.33 5.49 14.97
CA GLN A 21 6.73 6.73 14.46
C GLN A 21 5.24 6.82 14.76
N VAL A 22 4.49 5.72 14.54
CA VAL A 22 3.06 5.67 14.85
C VAL A 22 2.84 5.80 16.36
N ALA A 23 3.61 5.09 17.18
CA ALA A 23 3.50 5.16 18.64
C ALA A 23 3.65 6.59 19.16
N ASP A 24 4.64 7.34 18.65
CA ASP A 24 4.86 8.73 18.99
C ASP A 24 3.71 9.63 18.52
N ALA A 25 3.26 9.45 17.28
CA ALA A 25 2.21 10.27 16.66
C ALA A 25 0.85 10.16 17.38
N ILE A 26 0.57 9.01 18.02
CA ILE A 26 -0.69 8.77 18.72
C ILE A 26 -0.55 8.69 20.24
N ALA A 27 0.63 9.01 20.80
CA ALA A 27 0.91 8.85 22.23
C ALA A 27 -0.15 9.51 23.13
N ALA A 28 -0.55 10.75 22.81
CA ALA A 28 -1.56 11.50 23.58
C ALA A 28 -2.99 10.94 23.46
N LYS A 29 -3.27 10.09 22.47
CA LYS A 29 -4.60 9.51 22.20
C LYS A 29 -4.67 8.02 22.52
N ARG A 30 -3.53 7.38 22.78
CA ARG A 30 -3.43 5.94 23.02
C ARG A 30 -3.89 5.59 24.43
N ARG A 31 -4.74 4.57 24.55
CA ARG A 31 -5.20 4.05 25.85
C ARG A 31 -4.24 2.96 26.34
N ALA A 32 -4.29 2.67 27.64
CA ALA A 32 -3.51 1.58 28.23
C ALA A 32 -3.84 0.20 27.62
N ALA A 33 -5.07 -0.01 27.17
CA ALA A 33 -5.51 -1.25 26.54
C ALA A 33 -5.09 -1.38 25.06
N ASP A 34 -4.57 -0.31 24.44
CA ASP A 34 -4.20 -0.30 23.03
C ASP A 34 -2.75 -0.78 22.81
N ARG A 35 -2.53 -1.63 21.81
CA ARG A 35 -1.24 -2.28 21.54
C ARG A 35 -0.70 -1.93 20.15
N ILE A 36 0.60 -1.68 20.05
CA ILE A 36 1.33 -1.66 18.78
C ILE A 36 2.32 -2.80 18.83
N ILE A 37 2.33 -3.64 17.79
CA ILE A 37 3.16 -4.83 17.70
C ILE A 37 3.98 -4.75 16.42
N VAL A 38 5.28 -5.01 16.53
CA VAL A 38 6.13 -5.30 15.38
C VAL A 38 6.11 -6.80 15.16
N GLY A 39 5.75 -7.26 13.96
CA GLY A 39 5.65 -8.67 13.67
C GLY A 39 5.44 -8.97 12.20
N ASN A 40 5.78 -10.19 11.80
CA ASN A 40 5.64 -10.68 10.44
C ASN A 40 4.39 -11.56 10.33
N TRP A 41 3.51 -11.28 9.37
CA TRP A 41 2.28 -12.06 9.14
C TRP A 41 2.52 -13.52 8.73
N ALA A 42 3.72 -13.85 8.21
CA ALA A 42 4.13 -15.23 7.97
C ALA A 42 4.42 -16.01 9.27
N ASP A 43 4.61 -15.33 10.40
CA ASP A 43 4.78 -15.97 11.70
C ASP A 43 3.41 -16.50 12.22
N PRO A 44 3.25 -17.82 12.42
CA PRO A 44 2.02 -18.37 12.98
C PRO A 44 1.79 -17.97 14.45
N ALA A 45 2.83 -17.60 15.20
CA ALA A 45 2.71 -17.20 16.61
C ALA A 45 2.14 -15.79 16.78
N LEU A 46 2.33 -14.91 15.79
CA LEU A 46 1.83 -13.52 15.83
C LEU A 46 0.32 -13.49 16.07
N LEU A 47 -0.14 -12.95 17.20
CA LEU A 47 -1.57 -12.89 17.55
C LEU A 47 -2.26 -14.27 17.62
N ALA A 48 -1.52 -15.35 17.86
CA ALA A 48 -2.11 -16.68 17.98
C ALA A 48 -3.13 -16.73 19.13
N GLY A 49 -4.32 -17.26 18.83
CA GLY A 49 -5.43 -17.34 19.78
C GLY A 49 -6.18 -16.02 20.03
N GLU A 50 -5.74 -14.90 19.45
CA GLU A 50 -6.45 -13.63 19.55
C GLU A 50 -7.60 -13.55 18.53
N ARG A 51 -8.64 -12.76 18.85
CA ARG A 51 -9.80 -12.52 17.96
C ARG A 51 -10.35 -11.12 18.18
N TYR A 52 -10.74 -10.46 17.09
CA TYR A 52 -11.18 -9.06 17.08
C TYR A 52 -12.53 -8.93 16.40
N ASP A 53 -13.45 -8.11 16.92
CA ASP A 53 -14.74 -7.89 16.26
C ASP A 53 -14.58 -7.33 14.85
N THR A 54 -13.64 -6.40 14.67
CA THR A 54 -13.32 -5.76 13.39
C THR A 54 -11.82 -5.80 13.15
N VAL A 55 -11.42 -6.22 11.95
CA VAL A 55 -10.04 -6.17 11.45
C VAL A 55 -9.97 -5.24 10.25
N LEU A 56 -8.95 -4.39 10.22
CA LEU A 56 -8.65 -3.52 9.09
C LEU A 56 -7.31 -3.94 8.48
N ALA A 57 -7.35 -4.41 7.24
CA ALA A 57 -6.19 -4.67 6.41
C ALA A 57 -5.99 -3.47 5.48
N ASP A 58 -5.33 -2.42 5.98
CA ASP A 58 -5.13 -1.16 5.29
C ASP A 58 -3.85 -1.21 4.43
N TYR A 59 -4.00 -1.32 3.11
CA TYR A 59 -2.92 -1.56 2.13
C TYR A 59 -2.01 -2.76 2.43
N LEU A 60 -2.43 -3.62 3.36
CA LEU A 60 -1.61 -4.73 3.87
C LEU A 60 -1.24 -5.73 2.78
N LEU A 61 -2.17 -6.04 1.87
CA LEU A 61 -1.97 -7.04 0.82
C LEU A 61 -0.82 -6.67 -0.12
N GLY A 62 -0.68 -5.40 -0.50
CA GLY A 62 0.44 -4.94 -1.32
C GLY A 62 1.72 -4.79 -0.49
N ALA A 63 1.61 -4.24 0.72
CA ALA A 63 2.76 -3.96 1.57
C ALA A 63 3.48 -5.22 2.09
N ILE A 64 2.77 -6.33 2.22
CA ILE A 64 3.33 -7.56 2.82
C ILE A 64 4.49 -8.16 2.00
N ASP A 65 4.60 -7.87 0.71
CA ASP A 65 5.65 -8.44 -0.15
C ASP A 65 7.06 -8.14 0.35
N GLY A 66 7.26 -6.92 0.89
CA GLY A 66 8.54 -6.48 1.44
C GLY A 66 8.93 -7.16 2.76
N PHE A 67 8.00 -7.88 3.42
CA PHE A 67 8.22 -8.52 4.72
C PHE A 67 8.05 -10.05 4.66
N ALA A 68 7.14 -10.53 3.82
CA ALA A 68 6.88 -11.95 3.59
C ALA A 68 6.62 -12.19 2.10
N PRO A 69 7.69 -12.30 1.28
CA PRO A 69 7.58 -12.53 -0.15
C PRO A 69 6.69 -13.75 -0.46
N TYR A 70 5.83 -13.61 -1.48
CA TYR A 70 4.88 -14.63 -1.94
C TYR A 70 3.77 -15.02 -0.94
N PHE A 71 3.63 -14.36 0.22
CA PHE A 71 2.64 -14.71 1.23
C PHE A 71 1.21 -14.23 0.93
N GLN A 72 1.02 -13.37 -0.07
CA GLN A 72 -0.25 -12.70 -0.40
C GLN A 72 -1.41 -13.67 -0.59
N HIS A 73 -1.17 -14.81 -1.25
CA HIS A 73 -2.17 -15.85 -1.47
C HIS A 73 -2.68 -16.52 -0.17
N ARG A 74 -1.90 -16.45 0.93
CA ARG A 74 -2.26 -17.01 2.24
C ARG A 74 -2.78 -15.96 3.23
N LEU A 75 -2.64 -14.68 2.91
CA LEU A 75 -2.92 -13.59 3.85
C LEU A 75 -4.34 -13.67 4.41
N PHE A 76 -5.36 -13.84 3.59
CA PHE A 76 -6.74 -13.83 4.08
C PHE A 76 -7.07 -15.06 4.92
N ALA A 77 -6.58 -16.24 4.55
CA ALA A 77 -6.67 -17.44 5.38
C ALA A 77 -5.97 -17.23 6.73
N ARG A 78 -4.81 -16.55 6.75
CA ARG A 78 -4.07 -16.20 7.97
C ARG A 78 -4.83 -15.22 8.87
N LEU A 79 -5.57 -14.28 8.28
CA LEU A 79 -6.42 -13.33 9.01
C LEU A 79 -7.73 -13.97 9.50
N ARG A 80 -8.22 -15.04 8.84
CA ARG A 80 -9.54 -15.66 9.10
C ARG A 80 -9.84 -15.97 10.57
N PRO A 81 -8.94 -16.55 11.38
CA PRO A 81 -9.22 -16.80 12.79
C PRO A 81 -9.29 -15.51 13.62
N LEU A 82 -8.61 -14.43 13.21
CA LEU A 82 -8.58 -13.16 13.92
C LEU A 82 -9.86 -12.35 13.71
N VAL A 83 -10.61 -12.61 12.62
CA VAL A 83 -11.81 -11.85 12.26
C VAL A 83 -13.05 -12.41 12.97
N GLY A 84 -13.60 -11.61 13.87
CA GLY A 84 -14.81 -11.89 14.63
C GLY A 84 -16.08 -11.66 13.82
N ARG A 85 -16.28 -10.41 13.37
CA ARG A 85 -17.51 -9.99 12.67
C ARG A 85 -17.22 -9.41 11.29
N ARG A 86 -16.19 -8.57 11.18
CA ARG A 86 -15.94 -7.79 9.96
C ARG A 86 -14.46 -7.67 9.64
N LEU A 87 -14.11 -7.92 8.38
CA LEU A 87 -12.84 -7.54 7.77
C LEU A 87 -13.10 -6.38 6.81
N TYR A 88 -12.31 -5.32 6.90
CA TYR A 88 -12.18 -4.31 5.86
C TYR A 88 -10.82 -4.45 5.21
N VAL A 89 -10.80 -4.57 3.88
CA VAL A 89 -9.57 -4.57 3.09
C VAL A 89 -9.54 -3.29 2.27
N VAL A 90 -8.49 -2.50 2.46
CA VAL A 90 -8.18 -1.33 1.61
C VAL A 90 -7.03 -1.73 0.69
N GLY A 91 -7.17 -1.45 -0.59
CA GLY A 91 -6.12 -1.68 -1.58
C GLY A 91 -6.19 -0.69 -2.72
N LEU A 92 -5.13 -0.64 -3.51
CA LEU A 92 -5.01 0.19 -4.69
C LEU A 92 -5.18 -0.67 -5.94
N GLU A 93 -5.96 -0.20 -6.92
CA GLU A 93 -5.99 -0.85 -8.23
C GLU A 93 -4.61 -0.69 -8.92
N PRO A 94 -4.00 -1.76 -9.47
CA PRO A 94 -2.68 -1.67 -10.07
C PRO A 94 -2.60 -0.65 -11.22
N TYR A 95 -1.56 0.18 -11.21
CA TYR A 95 -1.38 1.27 -12.18
C TYR A 95 -0.11 1.13 -13.05
N VAL A 96 0.61 0.01 -12.96
CA VAL A 96 1.85 -0.28 -13.73
C VAL A 96 1.70 -1.52 -14.64
N THR A 97 0.47 -2.01 -14.84
CA THR A 97 0.21 -3.27 -15.56
C THR A 97 0.11 -3.12 -17.08
N GLY A 98 -0.40 -2.00 -17.58
CA GLY A 98 -0.53 -1.69 -19.00
C GLY A 98 -0.54 -0.18 -19.23
N GLU A 99 -0.23 0.25 -20.45
CA GLU A 99 -0.29 1.68 -20.80
C GLU A 99 -1.74 2.16 -20.73
N PRO A 100 -2.05 3.16 -19.88
CA PRO A 100 -3.42 3.64 -19.73
C PRO A 100 -3.78 4.69 -20.77
N ASP A 101 -5.09 4.84 -21.00
CA ASP A 101 -5.60 5.95 -21.79
C ASP A 101 -5.44 7.29 -21.07
N GLY A 102 -5.15 8.32 -21.86
CA GLY A 102 -5.13 9.70 -21.40
C GLY A 102 -3.84 10.13 -20.70
N GLU A 103 -3.57 11.43 -20.79
CA GLU A 103 -2.31 12.03 -20.36
C GLU A 103 -2.02 11.82 -18.85
N ALA A 104 -3.03 11.99 -17.99
CA ALA A 104 -2.87 11.83 -16.55
C ALA A 104 -2.53 10.39 -16.15
N GLY A 105 -3.19 9.41 -16.79
CA GLY A 105 -2.89 7.99 -16.59
C GLY A 105 -1.47 7.67 -17.03
N ARG A 106 -1.08 8.12 -18.22
CA ARG A 106 0.27 7.89 -18.76
C ARG A 106 1.34 8.44 -17.82
N LEU A 107 1.16 9.64 -17.27
CA LEU A 107 2.10 10.22 -16.31
C LEU A 107 2.23 9.38 -15.02
N ILE A 108 1.12 8.90 -14.45
CA ILE A 108 1.15 8.02 -13.27
C ILE A 108 1.84 6.70 -13.58
N TRP A 109 1.51 6.10 -14.72
CA TRP A 109 2.11 4.86 -15.20
C TRP A 109 3.63 5.02 -15.41
N GLU A 110 4.07 6.10 -16.05
CA GLU A 110 5.50 6.37 -16.27
C GLU A 110 6.25 6.65 -14.97
N ILE A 111 5.65 7.38 -14.01
CA ILE A 111 6.23 7.58 -12.67
C ILE A 111 6.40 6.23 -11.96
N GLY A 112 5.39 5.36 -12.01
CA GLY A 112 5.46 4.01 -11.44
C GLY A 112 6.57 3.16 -12.07
N ARG A 113 6.67 3.16 -13.41
CA ARG A 113 7.73 2.45 -14.14
C ARG A 113 9.12 2.99 -13.84
N PHE A 114 9.27 4.31 -13.76
CA PHE A 114 10.51 4.95 -13.38
C PHE A 114 10.96 4.51 -11.99
N ARG A 115 10.05 4.54 -11.01
CA ARG A 115 10.32 4.09 -9.65
C ARG A 115 10.75 2.62 -9.63
N ASP A 116 10.02 1.76 -10.32
CA ASP A 116 10.33 0.33 -10.42
C ASP A 116 11.71 0.09 -11.05
N ALA A 117 12.09 0.84 -12.08
CA ALA A 117 13.42 0.77 -12.68
C ALA A 117 14.52 1.17 -11.69
N CYS A 118 14.33 2.28 -10.95
CA CYS A 118 15.28 2.70 -9.92
C CYS A 118 15.42 1.67 -8.79
N LEU A 119 14.33 1.05 -8.36
CA LEU A 119 14.35 -0.01 -7.34
C LEU A 119 15.14 -1.23 -7.82
N LEU A 120 14.80 -1.75 -9.01
CA LEU A 120 15.44 -2.93 -9.57
C LEU A 120 16.96 -2.73 -9.74
N HIS A 121 17.38 -1.59 -10.30
CA HIS A 121 18.80 -1.30 -10.49
C HIS A 121 19.55 -1.01 -9.18
N ALA A 122 18.85 -0.66 -8.11
CA ALA A 122 19.44 -0.54 -6.77
C ALA A 122 19.50 -1.89 -6.02
N GLY A 123 19.01 -2.98 -6.61
CA GLY A 123 18.92 -4.30 -5.96
C GLY A 123 17.75 -4.41 -4.98
N GLU A 124 16.71 -3.58 -5.14
CA GLU A 124 15.47 -3.63 -4.36
C GLU A 124 14.34 -4.25 -5.19
N GLN A 125 13.36 -4.86 -4.52
CA GLN A 125 12.19 -5.45 -5.16
C GLN A 125 11.06 -4.40 -5.24
N PRO A 126 10.52 -4.12 -6.44
CA PRO A 126 9.27 -3.38 -6.56
C PRO A 126 8.12 -4.22 -6.03
N TYR A 127 7.36 -3.68 -5.07
CA TYR A 127 6.15 -4.36 -4.60
C TYR A 127 5.00 -4.19 -5.61
N ARG A 128 3.96 -5.00 -5.45
CA ARG A 128 2.82 -5.05 -6.37
C ARG A 128 1.52 -4.80 -5.62
N GLU A 129 0.65 -4.06 -6.27
CA GLU A 129 -0.74 -3.95 -5.87
C GLU A 129 -1.56 -5.06 -6.53
N TYR A 130 -2.76 -5.31 -6.00
CA TYR A 130 -3.62 -6.40 -6.46
C TYR A 130 -4.99 -5.88 -6.87
N PRO A 131 -5.53 -6.29 -8.05
CA PRO A 131 -6.84 -5.87 -8.52
C PRO A 131 -7.94 -6.17 -7.51
N ALA A 132 -8.96 -5.30 -7.43
CA ALA A 132 -10.07 -5.49 -6.49
C ALA A 132 -10.74 -6.87 -6.67
N GLN A 133 -10.91 -7.33 -7.92
CA GLN A 133 -11.51 -8.63 -8.20
C GLN A 133 -10.66 -9.80 -7.69
N TRP A 134 -9.35 -9.75 -7.92
CA TRP A 134 -8.43 -10.78 -7.42
C TRP A 134 -8.53 -10.91 -5.89
N THR A 135 -8.64 -9.76 -5.20
CA THR A 135 -8.80 -9.70 -3.76
C THR A 135 -10.14 -10.31 -3.30
N VAL A 136 -11.23 -10.07 -4.03
CA VAL A 136 -12.53 -10.72 -3.77
C VAL A 136 -12.40 -12.24 -3.89
N ASP A 137 -11.82 -12.74 -4.98
CA ASP A 137 -11.69 -14.18 -5.22
C ASP A 137 -10.90 -14.88 -4.09
N HIS A 138 -9.83 -14.24 -3.60
CA HIS A 138 -9.00 -14.78 -2.52
C HIS A 138 -9.64 -14.67 -1.14
N LEU A 139 -10.46 -13.64 -0.90
CA LEU A 139 -11.29 -13.56 0.30
C LEU A 139 -12.29 -14.71 0.32
N GLU A 140 -13.00 -14.95 -0.77
CA GLU A 140 -14.00 -16.02 -0.86
C GLU A 140 -13.37 -17.41 -0.71
N ALA A 141 -12.25 -17.66 -1.39
CA ALA A 141 -11.48 -18.88 -1.23
C ALA A 141 -10.96 -19.10 0.21
N SER A 142 -10.82 -18.03 0.99
CA SER A 142 -10.34 -18.07 2.38
C SER A 142 -11.48 -18.12 3.43
N GLY A 143 -12.71 -18.43 3.01
CA GLY A 143 -13.84 -18.59 3.93
C GLY A 143 -14.44 -17.26 4.41
N TYR A 144 -14.39 -16.24 3.56
CA TYR A 144 -15.15 -15.01 3.74
C TYR A 144 -16.27 -14.88 2.72
N ARG A 145 -17.25 -14.04 3.03
CA ARG A 145 -18.22 -13.51 2.07
C ARG A 145 -18.04 -12.01 1.99
N VAL A 146 -17.77 -11.50 0.78
CA VAL A 146 -17.76 -10.06 0.52
C VAL A 146 -19.20 -9.56 0.53
N ILE A 147 -19.47 -8.50 1.30
CA ILE A 147 -20.83 -7.98 1.52
C ILE A 147 -20.97 -6.50 1.14
N ALA A 148 -19.87 -5.81 0.90
CA ALA A 148 -19.86 -4.52 0.24
C ALA A 148 -18.52 -4.29 -0.46
N ALA A 149 -18.55 -3.57 -1.57
CA ALA A 149 -17.37 -3.08 -2.26
C ALA A 149 -17.60 -1.61 -2.63
N LYS A 150 -16.58 -0.78 -2.45
CA LYS A 150 -16.63 0.63 -2.85
C LYS A 150 -15.30 1.04 -3.47
N ARG A 151 -15.37 1.84 -4.53
CA ARG A 151 -14.21 2.45 -5.18
C ARG A 151 -14.14 3.94 -4.86
N PHE A 152 -12.93 4.45 -4.75
CA PHE A 152 -12.62 5.85 -4.51
C PHE A 152 -11.66 6.29 -5.60
N ALA A 153 -12.13 7.15 -6.50
CA ALA A 153 -11.30 7.61 -7.61
C ALA A 153 -10.10 8.42 -7.09
N ASN A 154 -8.92 8.14 -7.65
CA ASN A 154 -7.69 8.76 -7.16
C ASN A 154 -7.41 10.09 -7.86
N ARG A 155 -6.88 11.02 -7.08
CA ARG A 155 -6.37 12.30 -7.56
C ARG A 155 -5.03 12.58 -6.91
N TYR A 156 -3.97 12.28 -7.65
CA TYR A 156 -2.60 12.53 -7.20
C TYR A 156 -2.23 13.99 -7.42
N LYS A 157 -1.52 14.57 -6.45
CA LYS A 157 -1.10 15.98 -6.46
C LYS A 157 0.41 16.10 -6.42
N GLU A 158 0.91 17.33 -6.36
CA GLU A 158 2.34 17.67 -6.31
C GLU A 158 3.12 16.85 -5.28
N HIS A 159 2.56 16.68 -4.06
CA HIS A 159 3.21 15.88 -3.02
C HIS A 159 3.43 14.42 -3.44
N PHE A 160 2.49 13.80 -4.15
CA PHE A 160 2.68 12.44 -4.67
C PHE A 160 3.78 12.42 -5.72
N VAL A 161 3.74 13.34 -6.70
CA VAL A 161 4.76 13.40 -7.76
C VAL A 161 6.15 13.54 -7.14
N ASN A 162 6.32 14.52 -6.26
CA ASN A 162 7.61 14.76 -5.62
C ASN A 162 8.06 13.57 -4.78
N SER A 163 7.17 12.99 -3.95
CA SER A 163 7.56 11.85 -3.11
C SER A 163 7.99 10.62 -3.91
N GLN A 164 7.34 10.33 -5.05
CA GLN A 164 7.74 9.22 -5.91
C GLN A 164 9.12 9.43 -6.56
N ILE A 165 9.46 10.66 -6.94
CA ILE A 165 10.77 10.95 -7.53
C ILE A 165 11.86 11.05 -6.45
N ASP A 166 11.60 11.71 -5.33
CA ASP A 166 12.57 11.96 -4.24
C ASP A 166 13.01 10.65 -3.55
N MET A 167 12.05 9.82 -3.17
CA MET A 167 11.99 8.44 -3.66
C MET A 167 13.30 7.74 -4.06
N CYS A 168 13.67 8.03 -5.29
CA CYS A 168 14.65 7.31 -6.07
C CYS A 168 16.06 7.87 -5.85
N ALA A 169 16.23 9.08 -5.34
CA ALA A 169 17.55 9.71 -5.17
C ALA A 169 18.55 8.83 -4.38
N PRO A 170 18.25 8.30 -3.18
CA PRO A 170 19.18 7.42 -2.47
C PRO A 170 19.42 6.07 -3.18
N ARG A 171 18.50 5.63 -4.03
CA ARG A 171 18.62 4.39 -4.81
C ARG A 171 19.51 4.58 -6.03
N LEU A 172 19.38 5.70 -6.72
CA LEU A 172 20.24 6.09 -7.83
C LEU A 172 21.71 6.16 -7.39
N ALA A 173 21.98 6.62 -6.17
CA ALA A 173 23.33 6.62 -5.59
C ALA A 173 23.96 5.21 -5.50
N ARG A 174 23.14 4.16 -5.34
CA ARG A 174 23.59 2.76 -5.24
C ARG A 174 23.82 2.07 -6.59
N ILE A 175 23.35 2.63 -7.71
CA ILE A 175 23.46 2.00 -9.05
C ILE A 175 24.90 2.08 -9.56
N ALA A 176 25.62 0.97 -9.64
CA ALA A 176 27.05 0.95 -10.03
C ALA A 176 27.36 1.73 -11.32
N ASP A 177 26.59 1.52 -12.38
CA ASP A 177 26.69 2.25 -13.65
C ASP A 177 26.22 3.71 -13.48
N ARG A 178 27.19 4.63 -13.52
CA ARG A 178 26.92 6.07 -13.34
C ARG A 178 26.27 6.71 -14.55
N GLY A 179 26.49 6.19 -15.75
CA GLY A 179 25.81 6.67 -16.96
C GLY A 179 24.32 6.36 -16.89
N LEU A 180 23.98 5.12 -16.51
CA LEU A 180 22.60 4.71 -16.26
C LEU A 180 21.96 5.53 -15.13
N ALA A 181 22.66 5.70 -14.00
CA ALA A 181 22.15 6.49 -12.88
C ALA A 181 21.85 7.94 -13.29
N GLY A 182 22.74 8.56 -14.08
CA GLY A 182 22.54 9.91 -14.62
C GLY A 182 21.35 10.01 -15.56
N ALA A 183 21.19 9.04 -16.47
CA ALA A 183 20.05 8.99 -17.39
C ALA A 183 18.71 8.82 -16.65
N LEU A 184 18.67 7.97 -15.63
CA LEU A 184 17.48 7.80 -14.79
C LEU A 184 17.18 9.08 -13.98
N ALA A 185 18.20 9.73 -13.40
CA ALA A 185 18.01 10.99 -12.69
C ALA A 185 17.39 12.07 -13.60
N ALA A 186 17.94 12.24 -14.81
CA ALA A 186 17.41 13.18 -15.78
C ALA A 186 15.97 12.84 -16.20
N ARG A 187 15.65 11.55 -16.40
CA ARG A 187 14.29 11.11 -16.69
C ARG A 187 13.33 11.41 -15.54
N GLY A 188 13.74 11.19 -14.29
CA GLY A 188 12.94 11.49 -13.10
C GLY A 188 12.56 12.97 -13.03
N GLU A 189 13.52 13.88 -13.26
CA GLU A 189 13.25 15.32 -13.25
C GLU A 189 12.42 15.79 -14.45
N ALA A 190 12.61 15.20 -15.63
CA ALA A 190 11.74 15.47 -16.79
C ALA A 190 10.29 15.04 -16.49
N LEU A 191 10.09 13.84 -15.93
CA LEU A 191 8.78 13.34 -15.49
C LEU A 191 8.17 14.24 -14.42
N ARG A 192 8.96 14.69 -13.45
CA ARG A 192 8.51 15.63 -12.41
C ARG A 192 7.97 16.91 -13.05
N ALA A 193 8.74 17.53 -13.95
CA ALA A 193 8.34 18.76 -14.61
C ALA A 193 7.03 18.59 -15.41
N GLU A 194 6.92 17.54 -16.22
CA GLU A 194 5.71 17.24 -17.00
C GLU A 194 4.49 17.00 -16.09
N ALA A 195 4.65 16.19 -15.05
CA ALA A 195 3.59 15.87 -14.11
C ALA A 195 3.13 17.09 -13.30
N LEU A 196 4.05 17.92 -12.81
CA LEU A 196 3.71 19.14 -12.08
C LEU A 196 3.03 20.18 -12.98
N ALA A 197 3.45 20.31 -14.24
CA ALA A 197 2.77 21.16 -15.21
C ALA A 197 1.33 20.69 -15.46
N HIS A 198 1.12 19.37 -15.56
CA HIS A 198 -0.22 18.81 -15.66
C HIS A 198 -1.06 19.09 -14.41
N VAL A 199 -0.50 18.88 -13.21
CA VAL A 199 -1.19 19.14 -11.93
C VAL A 199 -1.59 20.61 -11.82
N ALA A 200 -0.70 21.55 -12.17
CA ALA A 200 -1.01 22.98 -12.18
C ALA A 200 -2.16 23.32 -13.14
N ARG A 201 -2.20 22.68 -14.31
CA ARG A 201 -3.22 22.92 -15.35
C ARG A 201 -4.58 22.27 -15.03
N LYS A 202 -4.59 21.09 -14.40
CA LYS A 202 -5.78 20.24 -14.26
C LYS A 202 -6.21 19.98 -12.81
N GLY A 203 -5.46 20.48 -11.82
CA GLY A 203 -5.75 20.32 -10.39
C GLY A 203 -5.38 18.94 -9.81
N GLY A 204 -4.74 18.09 -10.60
CA GLY A 204 -4.28 16.75 -10.19
C GLY A 204 -4.15 15.77 -11.36
N LEU A 205 -3.49 14.64 -11.11
CA LEU A 205 -3.46 13.49 -12.01
C LEU A 205 -4.61 12.56 -11.62
N HIS A 206 -5.64 12.51 -12.45
CA HIS A 206 -6.83 11.69 -12.23
C HIS A 206 -6.66 10.34 -12.92
N HIS A 207 -6.32 9.30 -12.16
CA HIS A 207 -6.15 7.95 -12.70
C HIS A 207 -6.25 6.89 -11.60
N GLY A 208 -6.83 5.73 -11.91
CA GLY A 208 -6.98 4.64 -10.96
C GLY A 208 -7.96 4.93 -9.83
N PHE A 209 -8.04 3.98 -8.89
CA PHE A 209 -8.87 4.09 -7.70
C PHE A 209 -8.31 3.23 -6.57
N ASP A 210 -8.51 3.68 -5.35
CA ASP A 210 -8.49 2.81 -4.18
C ASP A 210 -9.82 2.07 -4.05
N TYR A 211 -9.79 0.87 -3.50
CA TYR A 211 -10.98 0.09 -3.20
C TYR A 211 -11.03 -0.27 -1.72
N ILE A 212 -12.27 -0.35 -1.21
CA ILE A 212 -12.56 -0.89 0.10
C ILE A 212 -13.53 -2.06 -0.08
N LEU A 213 -13.13 -3.23 0.40
CA LEU A 213 -13.96 -4.42 0.49
C LEU A 213 -14.34 -4.64 1.94
N ALA A 214 -15.62 -4.82 2.21
CA ALA A 214 -16.13 -5.23 3.50
C ALA A 214 -16.54 -6.69 3.40
N ALA A 215 -15.91 -7.56 4.18
CA ALA A 215 -16.13 -8.99 4.17
C ALA A 215 -16.46 -9.51 5.57
N LYS A 216 -17.21 -10.59 5.66
CA LYS A 216 -17.47 -11.28 6.93
C LYS A 216 -17.09 -12.76 6.83
N PRO A 217 -16.62 -13.37 7.92
CA PRO A 217 -16.53 -14.81 8.08
C PRO A 217 -17.76 -15.57 7.54
N VAL A 218 -17.54 -16.65 6.79
CA VAL A 218 -18.54 -17.70 6.53
C VAL A 218 -18.56 -18.69 7.69
#